data_AF-A0AAQ3K282-F1
#
_entry.id   AF-A0AAQ3K282-F1
#
_cell.length_a   1.000
_cell.length_b   1.000
_cell.length_c   1.000
_cell.angle_alpha   90.00
_cell.angle_beta   90.00
_cell.angle_gamma   90.00
#
_symmetry.space_group_name_H-M   'P 1'
#
loop_
_entity.id
_entity.type
_entity.pdbx_description
1 polymer ?
#
loop_
_entity_poly.entity_id
_entity_poly.type
_entity_poly.pdbx_seq_one_letter_code
_entity_poly.pdbx_strand_id
1 'polypeptide(L)'
;MRQVTVFPGKGVREFIKVKATSRRLSYKMVIYSLLFLTFLLRMHRQEASSQNVEDARLCDGIRNRLVNLQVSLMEHKTRVAKIQEYLYRHVASSSIPKPLHCLALRLAHEHSTNAAARLQLPAAELVPALVDPALFHFVLASDNVLATAVVAASLVANALHPASVVLHVITDRKTYAPMQAWFSLHPLAPAVVEVKALHHFDWFTRGRVPVMEAMEKDRAARSQFRGGSSAIVANISEKPIVVAAKLQAMSPKYHSVMNHIRIHLPELFPSLNKIVFLDDDIVVQADLSPLWDIDLQGKVNGAVETCRGADKFVMSKRLKNYLNFSHPLISDSFAPDECAWAYGMNIFDLDAWRKTNISLTYYQWMQKNLESDLSLWQLGTLPPGLIAFHGHVHVINSYWHMLGLGYQENTTVADAEKAAVIHFNGRAKPWLDIAFPEIRPLWTKYLDFSDNFIRACNIRP
;
A
#
# COMPACT_ATOMS: atom_id res chain seq x y z
N MET A 1 17.54 -6.69 -58.08
CA MET A 1 16.26 -6.20 -58.63
C MET A 1 15.40 -5.72 -57.46
N ARG A 2 15.46 -4.43 -57.14
CA ARG A 2 14.37 -3.44 -57.28
C ARG A 2 13.01 -3.91 -56.70
N GLN A 3 12.65 -3.36 -55.54
CA GLN A 3 11.47 -2.48 -55.47
C GLN A 3 11.58 -1.55 -54.24
N VAL A 4 11.71 -0.26 -54.54
CA VAL A 4 11.53 0.87 -53.62
C VAL A 4 10.13 1.40 -53.89
N THR A 5 9.33 1.58 -52.84
CA THR A 5 8.06 2.32 -52.93
C THR A 5 8.20 3.58 -52.08
N VAL A 6 8.27 4.73 -52.75
CA VAL A 6 8.23 6.06 -52.12
C VAL A 6 6.79 6.55 -52.14
N PHE A 7 6.28 6.99 -50.99
CA PHE A 7 5.13 7.90 -50.94
C PHE A 7 5.61 9.27 -50.43
N PRO A 8 5.37 10.38 -51.16
CA PRO A 8 5.70 11.72 -50.71
C PRO A 8 4.50 12.34 -49.98
N GLY A 9 4.72 12.90 -48.79
CA GLY A 9 3.62 13.54 -48.06
C GLY A 9 3.99 14.22 -46.75
N LYS A 10 4.67 15.37 -46.85
CA LYS A 10 4.61 16.55 -45.95
C LYS A 10 4.76 16.34 -44.43
N GLY A 11 5.87 16.86 -43.89
CA GLY A 11 5.94 17.34 -42.50
C GLY A 11 7.23 16.99 -41.73
N VAL A 12 8.41 17.42 -42.18
CA VAL A 12 9.67 17.16 -41.47
C VAL A 12 9.78 18.04 -40.22
N ARG A 13 9.40 17.48 -39.05
CA ARG A 13 9.95 17.84 -37.73
C ARG A 13 10.03 16.58 -36.86
N GLU A 14 10.90 15.64 -37.23
CA GLU A 14 11.29 14.54 -36.35
C GLU A 14 12.50 14.94 -35.49
N PHE A 15 12.36 14.79 -34.17
CA PHE A 15 13.42 15.02 -33.19
C PHE A 15 14.39 13.84 -33.15
N ILE A 16 15.63 14.04 -33.58
CA ILE A 16 16.73 13.09 -33.34
C ILE A 16 17.19 13.23 -31.88
N LYS A 17 17.13 12.15 -31.10
CA LYS A 17 17.68 12.07 -29.73
C LYS A 17 19.08 11.44 -29.80
N VAL A 18 20.07 12.10 -29.21
CA VAL A 18 21.44 11.55 -29.11
C VAL A 18 21.57 10.75 -27.82
N LYS A 19 22.16 9.57 -27.91
CA LYS A 19 22.47 8.72 -26.76
C LYS A 19 23.88 9.06 -26.27
N ALA A 20 24.00 10.07 -25.42
CA ALA A 20 25.13 10.17 -24.50
C ALA A 20 24.77 9.37 -23.24
N THR A 21 25.67 8.50 -22.79
CA THR A 21 25.63 7.67 -21.56
C THR A 21 24.41 7.82 -20.63
N SER A 22 23.68 6.71 -20.46
CA SER A 22 22.47 6.43 -19.63
C SER A 22 21.30 7.43 -19.58
N ARG A 23 21.38 8.64 -20.17
CA ARG A 23 20.26 9.61 -20.20
C ARG A 23 20.08 10.24 -21.58
N ARG A 24 18.87 10.11 -22.16
CA ARG A 24 18.50 10.75 -23.43
C ARG A 24 18.36 12.28 -23.21
N LEU A 25 19.37 13.05 -23.59
CA LEU A 25 19.35 14.52 -23.60
C LEU A 25 18.84 15.04 -24.96
N SER A 26 17.94 16.03 -24.94
CA SER A 26 17.48 16.71 -26.15
C SER A 26 18.57 17.58 -26.75
N TYR A 27 18.76 17.57 -28.08
CA TYR A 27 19.71 18.46 -28.79
C TYR A 27 19.57 19.92 -28.38
N LYS A 28 18.33 20.37 -28.14
CA LYS A 28 18.07 21.72 -27.63
C LYS A 28 18.72 21.97 -26.26
N MET A 29 18.63 21.02 -25.33
CA MET A 29 19.27 21.15 -24.01
C MET A 29 20.79 21.22 -24.12
N VAL A 30 21.40 20.42 -25.01
CA VAL A 30 22.85 20.45 -25.24
C VAL A 30 23.27 21.80 -25.83
N ILE A 31 22.55 22.28 -26.85
CA ILE A 31 22.81 23.58 -27.49
C ILE A 31 22.63 24.73 -26.49
N TYR A 32 21.55 24.76 -25.72
CA TYR A 32 21.34 25.80 -24.71
C TYR A 32 22.39 25.75 -23.59
N SER A 33 22.82 24.55 -23.19
CA SER A 33 23.88 24.39 -22.18
C SER A 33 25.22 24.89 -22.71
N LEU A 34 25.57 24.60 -23.97
CA LEU A 34 26.78 25.09 -24.61
C LEU A 34 26.76 26.61 -24.82
N LEU A 35 25.63 27.17 -25.27
CA LEU A 35 25.44 28.62 -25.41
C LEU A 35 25.52 29.34 -24.05
N PHE A 36 25.02 28.71 -22.99
CA PHE A 36 25.11 29.25 -21.66
C PHE A 36 26.53 29.15 -21.08
N LEU A 37 27.23 28.03 -21.32
CA LEU A 37 28.61 27.85 -20.89
C LEU A 37 29.52 28.87 -21.60
N THR A 38 29.31 29.09 -22.90
CA THR A 38 30.06 30.11 -23.66
C THR A 38 29.73 31.52 -23.17
N PHE A 39 28.47 31.81 -22.82
CA PHE A 39 28.09 33.07 -22.19
C PHE A 39 28.77 33.29 -20.83
N LEU A 40 28.77 32.28 -19.96
CA LEU A 40 29.45 32.34 -18.65
C LEU A 40 30.96 32.51 -18.80
N LEU A 41 31.59 31.78 -19.72
CA LEU A 41 33.02 31.92 -20.02
C LEU A 41 33.34 33.32 -20.55
N ARG A 42 32.44 33.91 -21.34
CA ARG A 42 32.59 35.27 -21.87
C ARG A 42 32.45 36.31 -20.75
N MET A 43 31.49 36.15 -19.84
CA MET A 43 31.37 37.01 -18.66
C MET A 43 32.58 36.90 -17.73
N HIS A 44 33.10 35.70 -17.50
CA HIS A 44 34.27 35.50 -16.66
C HIS A 44 35.54 36.11 -17.26
N ARG A 45 35.71 36.03 -18.59
CA ARG A 45 36.76 36.77 -19.30
C ARG A 45 36.59 38.28 -19.18
N GLN A 46 35.36 38.78 -19.21
CA GLN A 46 35.07 40.21 -19.13
C GLN A 46 35.34 40.77 -17.72
N GLU A 47 35.01 40.00 -16.68
CA GLU A 47 35.36 40.23 -15.27
C GLU A 47 36.89 40.27 -15.06
N ALA A 48 37.64 39.33 -15.67
CA ALA A 48 39.10 39.30 -15.64
C ALA A 48 39.77 40.45 -16.41
N SER A 49 39.05 41.10 -17.34
CA SER A 49 39.53 42.25 -18.12
C SER A 49 39.11 43.61 -17.54
N SER A 50 38.23 43.65 -16.55
CA SER A 50 37.73 44.90 -15.96
C SER A 50 38.76 45.49 -15.00
N GLN A 51 39.20 46.72 -15.27
CA GLN A 51 40.06 47.48 -14.35
C GLN A 51 39.26 48.16 -13.21
N ASN A 52 37.93 48.12 -13.26
CA ASN A 52 37.02 48.77 -12.30
C ASN A 52 36.37 47.74 -11.36
N VAL A 53 36.52 47.94 -10.05
CA VAL A 53 36.01 47.05 -8.99
C VAL A 53 34.48 46.98 -8.97
N GLU A 54 33.79 48.07 -9.33
CA GLU A 54 32.32 48.10 -9.39
C GLU A 54 31.75 47.24 -10.54
N ASP A 55 32.37 47.29 -11.72
CA ASP A 55 31.95 46.50 -12.89
C ASP A 55 32.17 44.99 -12.68
N ALA A 56 33.26 44.61 -12.00
CA ALA A 56 33.51 43.21 -11.63
C ALA A 56 32.45 42.68 -10.65
N ARG A 57 32.08 43.47 -9.63
CA ARG A 57 31.00 43.11 -8.69
C ARG A 57 29.63 43.02 -9.36
N LEU A 58 29.36 43.89 -10.33
CA LEU A 58 28.12 43.86 -11.12
C LEU A 58 28.04 42.58 -11.97
N CYS A 59 29.12 42.20 -12.65
CA CYS A 59 29.21 40.96 -13.42
C CYS A 59 29.04 39.72 -12.55
N ASP A 60 29.66 39.67 -11.37
CA ASP A 60 29.49 38.57 -10.42
C ASP A 60 28.05 38.51 -9.87
N GLY A 61 27.45 39.66 -9.56
CA GLY A 61 26.05 39.76 -9.15
C GLY A 61 25.07 39.25 -10.22
N ILE A 62 25.32 39.56 -11.49
CA ILE A 62 24.53 39.08 -12.63
C ILE A 62 24.71 37.57 -12.83
N ARG A 63 25.95 37.06 -12.75
CA ARG A 63 26.26 35.63 -12.80
C ARG A 63 25.51 34.86 -11.72
N ASN A 64 25.61 35.32 -10.47
CA ASN A 64 24.97 34.67 -9.32
C ASN A 64 23.44 34.69 -9.46
N ARG A 65 22.84 35.78 -9.96
CA ARG A 65 21.41 35.83 -10.27
C ARG A 65 21.00 34.84 -11.36
N LEU A 66 21.78 34.72 -12.44
CA LEU A 66 21.52 33.77 -13.54
C LEU A 66 21.62 32.31 -13.08
N VAL A 67 22.65 31.97 -12.29
CA VAL A 67 22.80 30.65 -11.69
C VAL A 67 21.63 30.35 -10.75
N ASN A 68 21.25 31.28 -9.87
CA ASN A 68 20.11 31.10 -8.96
C ASN A 68 18.78 30.93 -9.71
N LEU A 69 18.57 31.67 -10.81
CA LEU A 69 17.39 31.50 -11.67
C LEU A 69 17.37 30.13 -12.36
N GLN A 70 18.51 29.63 -12.82
CA GLN A 70 18.59 28.30 -13.42
C GLN A 70 18.38 27.18 -12.39
N VAL A 71 18.96 27.29 -11.20
CA VAL A 71 18.74 26.36 -10.09
C VAL A 71 17.26 26.33 -9.73
N SER A 72 16.64 27.50 -9.52
CA SER A 72 15.21 27.62 -9.25
C SER A 72 14.34 27.02 -10.36
N LEU A 73 14.68 27.25 -11.63
CA LEU A 73 13.98 26.66 -12.77
C LEU A 73 14.13 25.12 -12.81
N MET A 74 15.32 24.59 -12.52
CA MET A 74 15.57 23.15 -12.48
C MET A 74 14.86 22.49 -11.29
N GLU A 75 14.87 23.13 -10.12
CA GLU A 75 14.11 22.70 -8.95
C GLU A 75 12.60 22.68 -9.23
N HIS A 76 12.08 23.72 -9.86
CA HIS A 76 10.68 23.79 -10.28
C HIS A 76 10.32 22.68 -11.26
N LYS A 77 11.13 22.46 -12.31
CA LYS A 77 10.92 21.36 -13.27
C LYS A 77 10.96 19.99 -12.60
N THR A 78 11.92 19.78 -11.71
CA THR A 78 12.05 18.53 -10.93
C THR A 78 10.83 18.31 -10.04
N ARG A 79 10.34 19.37 -9.38
CA ARG A 79 9.14 19.33 -8.55
C ARG A 79 7.91 18.94 -9.35
N VAL A 80 7.66 19.61 -10.46
CA VAL A 80 6.51 19.32 -11.35
C VAL A 80 6.58 17.88 -11.87
N ALA A 81 7.75 17.43 -12.35
CA ALA A 81 7.94 16.06 -12.81
C ALA A 81 7.66 15.04 -11.71
N LYS A 82 8.11 15.30 -10.47
CA LYS A 82 7.87 14.40 -9.33
C LYS A 82 6.39 14.34 -8.93
N ILE A 83 5.70 15.47 -8.93
CA ILE A 83 4.26 15.54 -8.67
C ILE A 83 3.49 14.73 -9.75
N GLN A 84 3.84 14.92 -11.02
CA GLN A 84 3.22 14.21 -12.14
C GLN A 84 3.49 12.70 -12.09
N GLU A 85 4.71 12.28 -11.74
CA GLU A 85 5.05 10.88 -11.48
C GLU A 85 4.14 10.28 -10.39
N TYR A 86 3.95 10.99 -9.27
CA TYR A 86 3.07 10.53 -8.19
C TYR A 86 1.62 10.40 -8.62
N LEU A 87 1.12 11.30 -9.47
CA LEU A 87 -0.21 11.20 -10.05
C LEU A 87 -0.36 9.92 -10.87
N TYR A 88 0.58 9.67 -11.79
CA TYR A 88 0.54 8.48 -12.63
C TYR A 88 0.63 7.18 -11.82
N ARG A 89 1.52 7.14 -10.81
CA ARG A 89 1.59 6.02 -9.87
C ARG A 89 0.27 5.84 -9.12
N HIS A 90 -0.39 6.91 -8.69
CA HIS A 90 -1.69 6.84 -8.02
C HIS A 90 -2.78 6.29 -8.94
N VAL A 91 -2.94 6.83 -10.15
CA VAL A 91 -3.94 6.35 -11.11
C VAL A 91 -3.73 4.89 -11.45
N ALA A 92 -2.47 4.49 -11.69
CA ALA A 92 -2.12 3.09 -11.93
C ALA A 92 -2.45 2.19 -10.72
N SER A 93 -2.19 2.65 -9.49
CA SER A 93 -2.48 1.89 -8.27
C SER A 93 -3.96 1.80 -7.91
N SER A 94 -4.78 2.75 -8.36
CA SER A 94 -6.21 2.82 -8.03
C SER A 94 -7.09 2.06 -9.04
N SER A 95 -6.54 1.72 -10.21
CA SER A 95 -7.27 1.01 -11.26
C SER A 95 -7.14 -0.49 -11.08
N ILE A 96 -8.22 -1.25 -11.25
CA ILE A 96 -8.14 -2.72 -11.29
C ILE A 96 -7.47 -3.12 -12.62
N PRO A 97 -6.31 -3.80 -12.60
CA PRO A 97 -5.66 -4.25 -13.82
C PRO A 97 -6.53 -5.22 -14.62
N LYS A 98 -6.50 -5.11 -15.96
CA LYS A 98 -7.23 -6.02 -16.85
C LYS A 98 -6.98 -7.51 -16.54
N PRO A 99 -5.74 -7.97 -16.25
CA PRO A 99 -5.50 -9.36 -15.87
C PRO A 99 -6.25 -9.79 -14.61
N LEU A 100 -6.30 -8.95 -13.57
CA LEU A 100 -7.03 -9.27 -12.34
C LEU A 100 -8.54 -9.28 -12.54
N HIS A 101 -9.06 -8.35 -13.36
CA HIS A 101 -10.47 -8.36 -13.72
C HIS A 101 -10.86 -9.62 -14.52
N CYS A 102 -10.02 -10.02 -15.47
CA CYS A 102 -10.18 -11.30 -16.19
C CYS A 102 -10.23 -12.48 -15.22
N LEU A 103 -9.29 -12.54 -14.27
CA LEU A 103 -9.21 -13.64 -13.30
C LEU A 103 -10.49 -13.75 -12.48
N ALA A 104 -10.94 -12.62 -11.90
CA ALA A 104 -12.17 -12.59 -11.10
C ALA A 104 -13.41 -13.01 -11.92
N LEU A 105 -13.55 -12.54 -13.16
CA LEU A 105 -14.69 -12.92 -14.00
C LEU A 105 -14.67 -14.39 -14.40
N ARG A 106 -13.50 -14.95 -14.72
CA ARG A 106 -13.36 -16.38 -15.05
C ARG A 106 -13.70 -17.26 -13.85
N LEU A 107 -13.18 -16.93 -12.67
CA LEU A 107 -13.47 -17.68 -11.45
C LEU A 107 -14.94 -17.56 -11.04
N ALA A 108 -15.57 -16.39 -11.22
CA ALA A 108 -17.01 -16.24 -10.99
C ALA A 108 -17.83 -17.09 -11.97
N HIS A 109 -17.39 -17.19 -13.23
CA HIS A 109 -18.01 -18.10 -14.19
C HIS A 109 -17.86 -19.56 -13.75
N GLU A 110 -16.66 -20.00 -13.37
CA GLU A 110 -16.43 -21.36 -12.84
C GLU A 110 -17.29 -21.64 -11.62
N HIS A 111 -17.39 -20.70 -10.68
CA HIS A 111 -18.29 -20.85 -9.53
C HIS A 111 -19.73 -21.16 -9.97
N SER A 112 -20.23 -20.50 -11.02
CA SER A 112 -21.59 -20.74 -11.51
C SER A 112 -21.78 -22.08 -12.24
N THR A 113 -20.77 -22.58 -12.95
CA THR A 113 -20.91 -23.72 -13.89
C THR A 113 -20.23 -25.00 -13.44
N ASN A 114 -19.23 -24.92 -12.57
CA ASN A 114 -18.38 -26.02 -12.14
C ASN A 114 -18.68 -26.39 -10.68
N ALA A 115 -19.11 -27.63 -10.44
CA ALA A 115 -19.40 -28.10 -9.08
C ALA A 115 -18.15 -28.15 -8.18
N ALA A 116 -16.97 -28.45 -8.76
CA ALA A 116 -15.71 -28.45 -8.03
C ALA A 116 -15.27 -27.04 -7.59
N ALA A 117 -15.76 -25.99 -8.25
CA ALA A 117 -15.53 -24.60 -7.85
C ALA A 117 -16.46 -24.11 -6.73
N ARG A 118 -17.41 -24.95 -6.29
CA ARG A 118 -18.42 -24.64 -5.25
C ARG A 118 -18.31 -25.56 -4.05
N LEU A 119 -17.16 -26.21 -3.85
CA LEU A 119 -16.95 -27.04 -2.68
C LEU A 119 -17.13 -26.21 -1.40
N GLN A 120 -17.69 -26.87 -0.38
CA GLN A 120 -17.74 -26.28 0.94
C GLN A 120 -16.32 -26.23 1.50
N LEU A 121 -15.92 -25.06 1.97
CA LEU A 121 -14.59 -24.81 2.51
C LEU A 121 -14.72 -24.44 4.00
N PRO A 122 -14.24 -25.29 4.92
CA PRO A 122 -13.59 -26.58 4.69
C PRO A 122 -14.60 -27.73 4.47
N ALA A 123 -14.10 -28.93 4.17
CA ALA A 123 -14.92 -30.14 4.18
C ALA A 123 -15.59 -30.34 5.55
N ALA A 124 -16.77 -30.97 5.59
CA ALA A 124 -17.59 -31.11 6.79
C ALA A 124 -16.83 -31.69 8.01
N GLU A 125 -15.90 -32.60 7.74
CA GLU A 125 -15.03 -33.27 8.73
C GLU A 125 -14.09 -32.30 9.45
N LEU A 126 -13.68 -31.24 8.76
CA LEU A 126 -12.71 -30.24 9.21
C LEU A 126 -13.39 -28.99 9.78
N VAL A 127 -14.72 -28.91 9.77
CA VAL A 127 -15.47 -27.77 10.34
C VAL A 127 -15.14 -27.53 11.83
N PRO A 128 -14.97 -28.56 12.69
CA PRO A 128 -14.57 -28.34 14.08
C PRO A 128 -13.23 -27.61 14.25
N ALA A 129 -12.30 -27.76 13.29
CA ALA A 129 -10.99 -27.09 13.31
C ALA A 129 -11.11 -25.56 13.23
N LEU A 130 -12.22 -25.02 12.71
CA LEU A 130 -12.42 -23.57 12.56
C LEU A 130 -12.54 -22.83 13.89
N VAL A 131 -12.72 -23.54 15.00
CA VAL A 131 -12.86 -22.98 16.35
C VAL A 131 -11.97 -23.68 17.38
N ASP A 132 -11.03 -24.52 16.94
CA ASP A 132 -10.16 -25.27 17.84
C ASP A 132 -9.00 -24.40 18.36
N PRO A 133 -8.96 -24.04 19.65
CA PRO A 133 -7.94 -23.16 20.19
C PRO A 133 -6.52 -23.76 20.16
N ALA A 134 -6.37 -25.06 19.88
CA ALA A 134 -5.06 -25.70 19.72
C ALA A 134 -4.42 -25.42 18.34
N LEU A 135 -5.17 -24.87 17.39
CA LEU A 135 -4.69 -24.57 16.04
C LEU A 135 -4.29 -23.10 15.86
N PHE A 136 -3.50 -22.84 14.83
CA PHE A 136 -3.02 -21.51 14.50
C PHE A 136 -3.98 -20.83 13.53
N HIS A 137 -4.81 -19.93 14.08
CA HIS A 137 -5.81 -19.17 13.33
C HIS A 137 -5.23 -17.90 12.71
N PHE A 138 -5.20 -17.87 11.39
CA PHE A 138 -4.83 -16.71 10.59
C PHE A 138 -6.07 -16.11 9.93
N VAL A 139 -6.17 -14.79 9.94
CA VAL A 139 -7.29 -14.06 9.34
C VAL A 139 -6.77 -13.15 8.23
N LEU A 140 -7.38 -13.27 7.05
CA LEU A 140 -7.03 -12.49 5.86
C LEU A 140 -8.31 -11.90 5.25
N ALA A 141 -8.42 -10.58 5.23
CA ALA A 141 -9.56 -9.89 4.65
C ALA A 141 -9.18 -9.18 3.34
N SER A 142 -9.81 -9.56 2.22
CA SER A 142 -9.47 -8.99 0.90
C SER A 142 -10.58 -9.14 -0.15
N ASP A 143 -10.58 -8.22 -1.10
CA ASP A 143 -11.36 -8.26 -2.35
C ASP A 143 -10.49 -8.62 -3.57
N ASN A 144 -9.23 -8.99 -3.37
CA ASN A 144 -8.27 -9.34 -4.41
C ASN A 144 -7.87 -10.83 -4.33
N VAL A 145 -8.45 -11.64 -5.21
CA VAL A 145 -8.23 -13.10 -5.24
C VAL A 145 -6.76 -13.47 -5.41
N LEU A 146 -6.03 -12.81 -6.32
CA LEU A 146 -4.64 -13.16 -6.61
C LEU A 146 -3.71 -12.82 -5.44
N ALA A 147 -3.93 -11.65 -4.82
CA ALA A 147 -3.19 -11.24 -3.64
C ALA A 147 -3.44 -12.20 -2.48
N THR A 148 -4.71 -12.54 -2.24
CA THR A 148 -5.12 -13.52 -1.22
C THR A 148 -4.47 -14.89 -1.44
N ALA A 149 -4.43 -15.36 -2.70
CA ALA A 149 -3.80 -16.61 -3.08
C ALA A 149 -2.32 -16.65 -2.71
N VAL A 150 -1.56 -15.57 -2.95
CA VAL A 150 -0.14 -15.49 -2.61
C VAL A 150 0.09 -15.48 -1.10
N VAL A 151 -0.72 -14.74 -0.34
CA VAL A 151 -0.62 -14.75 1.12
C VAL A 151 -0.87 -16.16 1.66
N ALA A 152 -1.94 -16.81 1.20
CA ALA A 152 -2.30 -18.15 1.62
C ALA A 152 -1.22 -19.19 1.24
N ALA A 153 -0.74 -19.16 -0.02
CA ALA A 153 0.31 -20.06 -0.49
C ALA A 153 1.62 -19.84 0.27
N SER A 154 2.02 -18.58 0.50
CA SER A 154 3.24 -18.28 1.25
C SER A 154 3.15 -18.66 2.73
N LEU A 155 1.98 -18.46 3.36
CA LEU A 155 1.74 -18.90 4.74
C LEU A 155 1.91 -20.42 4.87
N VAL A 156 1.24 -21.18 4.01
CA VAL A 156 1.24 -22.66 4.09
C VAL A 156 2.60 -23.23 3.68
N ALA A 157 3.24 -22.69 2.65
CA ALA A 157 4.52 -23.19 2.15
C ALA A 157 5.69 -22.98 3.13
N ASN A 158 5.60 -21.97 4.01
CA ASN A 158 6.64 -21.68 5.01
C ASN A 158 6.24 -22.14 6.42
N ALA A 159 5.07 -22.75 6.61
CA ALA A 159 4.65 -23.27 7.90
C ALA A 159 5.42 -24.55 8.24
N LEU A 160 5.90 -24.66 9.48
CA LEU A 160 6.57 -25.88 9.96
C LEU A 160 5.57 -27.03 10.13
N HIS A 161 4.35 -26.70 10.55
CA HIS A 161 3.24 -27.65 10.71
C HIS A 161 2.01 -27.18 9.92
N PRO A 162 1.96 -27.40 8.59
CA PRO A 162 0.85 -26.93 7.76
C PRO A 162 -0.52 -27.48 8.18
N ALA A 163 -0.58 -28.67 8.80
CA ALA A 163 -1.82 -29.26 9.30
C ALA A 163 -2.41 -28.52 10.51
N SER A 164 -1.60 -27.72 11.20
CA SER A 164 -2.03 -26.88 12.33
C SER A 164 -2.51 -25.50 11.90
N VAL A 165 -2.45 -25.17 10.60
CA VAL A 165 -2.82 -23.86 10.06
C VAL A 165 -4.30 -23.83 9.71
N VAL A 166 -5.01 -22.85 10.26
CA VAL A 166 -6.39 -22.52 9.90
C VAL A 166 -6.43 -21.11 9.33
N LEU A 167 -6.79 -20.98 8.05
CA LEU A 167 -6.88 -19.70 7.35
C LEU A 167 -8.35 -19.32 7.15
N HIS A 168 -8.76 -18.22 7.79
CA HIS A 168 -10.05 -17.59 7.58
C HIS A 168 -9.94 -16.45 6.56
N VAL A 169 -10.40 -16.71 5.34
CA VAL A 169 -10.48 -15.71 4.27
C VAL A 169 -11.82 -15.00 4.35
N ILE A 170 -11.79 -13.70 4.62
CA ILE A 170 -12.96 -12.82 4.66
C ILE A 170 -12.99 -11.97 3.39
N THR A 171 -14.13 -11.94 2.71
CA THR A 171 -14.28 -11.14 1.48
C THR A 171 -15.63 -10.44 1.40
N ASP A 172 -15.81 -9.58 0.41
CA ASP A 172 -17.08 -8.90 0.18
C ASP A 172 -18.07 -9.80 -0.59
N ARG A 173 -19.32 -9.35 -0.73
CA ARG A 173 -20.36 -10.11 -1.45
C ARG A 173 -20.01 -10.32 -2.93
N LYS A 174 -19.30 -9.38 -3.56
CA LYS A 174 -19.02 -9.39 -5.00
C LYS A 174 -17.87 -10.34 -5.35
N THR A 175 -16.88 -10.42 -4.47
CA THR A 175 -15.68 -11.24 -4.64
C THR A 175 -15.83 -12.64 -4.01
N TYR A 176 -16.92 -12.90 -3.26
CA TYR A 176 -17.17 -14.22 -2.67
C TYR A 176 -17.10 -15.38 -3.68
N ALA A 177 -17.85 -15.32 -4.77
CA ALA A 177 -17.89 -16.39 -5.77
C ALA A 177 -16.50 -16.70 -6.36
N PRO A 178 -15.74 -15.71 -6.89
CA PRO A 178 -14.41 -16.00 -7.41
C PRO A 178 -13.40 -16.41 -6.33
N MET A 179 -13.51 -15.89 -5.10
CA MET A 179 -12.66 -16.31 -3.98
C MET A 179 -12.90 -17.77 -3.60
N GLN A 180 -14.17 -18.17 -3.46
CA GLN A 180 -14.54 -19.55 -3.16
C GLN A 180 -14.10 -20.50 -4.28
N ALA A 181 -14.29 -20.11 -5.54
CA ALA A 181 -13.83 -20.89 -6.68
C ALA A 181 -12.32 -21.11 -6.68
N TRP A 182 -11.53 -20.06 -6.41
CA TRP A 182 -10.07 -20.19 -6.33
C TRP A 182 -9.65 -21.24 -5.31
N PHE A 183 -10.09 -21.10 -4.05
CA PHE A 183 -9.69 -21.99 -2.97
C PHE A 183 -10.30 -23.40 -3.07
N SER A 184 -11.41 -23.57 -3.80
CA SER A 184 -11.96 -24.90 -4.08
C SER A 184 -11.13 -25.64 -5.14
N LEU A 185 -10.65 -24.93 -6.15
CA LEU A 185 -9.85 -25.48 -7.25
C LEU A 185 -8.35 -25.60 -6.92
N HIS A 186 -7.87 -24.84 -5.93
CA HIS A 186 -6.47 -24.81 -5.47
C HIS A 186 -6.40 -25.09 -3.97
N PRO A 187 -6.66 -26.34 -3.54
CA PRO A 187 -6.64 -26.69 -2.12
C PRO A 187 -5.22 -26.55 -1.55
N LEU A 188 -5.12 -26.04 -0.33
CA LEU A 188 -3.86 -25.86 0.41
C LEU A 188 -3.65 -26.95 1.48
N ALA A 189 -4.13 -28.17 1.22
CA ALA A 189 -4.03 -29.28 2.15
C ALA A 189 -2.55 -29.53 2.56
N PRO A 190 -2.27 -29.83 3.83
CA PRO A 190 -3.22 -30.17 4.89
C PRO A 190 -3.78 -28.97 5.69
N ALA A 191 -3.51 -27.72 5.30
CA ALA A 191 -4.07 -26.56 5.98
C ALA A 191 -5.59 -26.47 5.78
N VAL A 192 -6.30 -25.99 6.80
CA VAL A 192 -7.75 -25.76 6.76
C VAL A 192 -8.00 -24.36 6.24
N VAL A 193 -8.81 -24.22 5.19
CA VAL A 193 -9.17 -22.91 4.63
C VAL A 193 -10.69 -22.74 4.68
N GLU A 194 -11.12 -21.59 5.20
CA GLU A 194 -12.50 -21.13 5.17
C GLU A 194 -12.60 -19.88 4.32
N VAL A 195 -13.63 -19.79 3.47
CA VAL A 195 -13.95 -18.56 2.73
C VAL A 195 -15.33 -18.08 3.17
N LYS A 196 -15.40 -16.89 3.77
CA LYS A 196 -16.64 -16.26 4.20
C LYS A 196 -16.81 -14.86 3.61
N ALA A 197 -18.02 -14.57 3.14
CA ALA A 197 -18.39 -13.22 2.78
C ALA A 197 -18.93 -12.46 4.00
N LEU A 198 -18.80 -11.14 4.02
CA LEU A 198 -19.36 -10.31 5.11
C LEU A 198 -20.85 -10.55 5.39
N HIS A 199 -21.64 -10.83 4.35
CA HIS A 199 -23.08 -11.08 4.49
C HIS A 199 -23.43 -12.47 5.04
N HIS A 200 -22.43 -13.34 5.25
CA HIS A 200 -22.59 -14.62 5.94
C HIS A 200 -22.48 -14.49 7.47
N PHE A 201 -22.07 -13.31 7.98
CA PHE A 201 -22.02 -13.06 9.40
C PHE A 201 -23.33 -12.45 9.89
N ASP A 202 -24.01 -13.14 10.81
CA ASP A 202 -25.31 -12.75 11.37
C ASP A 202 -25.33 -11.33 11.96
N TRP A 203 -24.25 -10.90 12.62
CA TRP A 203 -24.18 -9.55 13.21
C TRP A 203 -24.15 -8.45 12.14
N PHE A 204 -23.63 -8.76 10.94
CA PHE A 204 -23.59 -7.84 9.81
C PHE A 204 -24.98 -7.66 9.18
N THR A 205 -25.85 -8.67 9.27
CA THR A 205 -27.21 -8.64 8.72
C THR A 205 -28.25 -8.09 9.69
N ARG A 206 -27.96 -8.07 11.01
CA ARG A 206 -28.89 -7.66 12.08
C ARG A 206 -28.90 -6.16 12.43
N GLY A 207 -28.08 -5.31 11.82
CA GLY A 207 -28.12 -3.87 12.09
C GLY A 207 -27.16 -3.02 11.27
N ARG A 208 -27.28 -1.69 11.39
CA ARG A 208 -26.34 -0.73 10.81
C ARG A 208 -25.00 -0.86 11.52
N VAL A 209 -24.02 -1.47 10.86
CA VAL A 209 -22.64 -1.52 11.35
C VAL A 209 -22.12 -0.07 11.39
N PRO A 210 -21.80 0.50 12.57
CA PRO A 210 -21.42 1.92 12.69
C PRO A 210 -20.24 2.32 11.80
N VAL A 211 -19.30 1.38 11.60
CA VAL A 211 -18.19 1.52 10.65
C VAL A 211 -18.67 1.72 9.22
N MET A 212 -19.67 0.97 8.76
CA MET A 212 -20.18 1.10 7.40
C MET A 212 -20.84 2.46 7.19
N GLU A 213 -21.64 2.92 8.15
CA GLU A 213 -22.25 4.24 8.10
C GLU A 213 -21.20 5.36 8.11
N ALA A 214 -20.19 5.23 8.97
CA ALA A 214 -19.07 6.17 9.02
C ALA A 214 -18.29 6.18 7.70
N MET A 215 -18.04 5.02 7.09
CA MET A 215 -17.36 4.88 5.80
C MET A 215 -18.19 5.43 4.64
N GLU A 216 -19.50 5.23 4.62
CA GLU A 216 -20.39 5.78 3.60
C GLU A 216 -20.46 7.30 3.67
N LYS A 217 -20.60 7.86 4.88
CA LYS A 217 -20.54 9.30 5.11
C LYS A 217 -19.18 9.88 4.74
N ASP A 218 -18.11 9.21 5.12
CA ASP A 218 -16.74 9.57 4.77
C ASP A 218 -16.51 9.56 3.26
N ARG A 219 -16.96 8.52 2.56
CA ARG A 219 -16.94 8.43 1.09
C ARG A 219 -17.76 9.55 0.44
N ALA A 220 -18.94 9.86 0.97
CA ALA A 220 -19.80 10.92 0.46
C ALA A 220 -19.15 12.30 0.65
N ALA A 221 -18.66 12.61 1.85
CA ALA A 221 -17.94 13.85 2.15
C ALA A 221 -16.69 14.02 1.28
N ARG A 222 -15.93 12.93 1.08
CA ARG A 222 -14.73 12.93 0.22
C ARG A 222 -15.05 13.07 -1.27
N SER A 223 -16.19 12.56 -1.73
CA SER A 223 -16.64 12.78 -3.11
C SER A 223 -16.92 14.25 -3.41
N GLN A 224 -17.20 15.05 -2.37
CA GLN A 224 -17.40 16.50 -2.45
C GLN A 224 -16.10 17.30 -2.28
N PHE A 225 -15.01 16.69 -1.79
CA PHE A 225 -13.71 17.34 -1.65
C PHE A 225 -13.05 17.58 -3.03
N ARG A 226 -13.34 18.77 -3.58
CA ARG A 226 -12.62 19.57 -4.61
C ARG A 226 -11.78 18.78 -5.63
N GLY A 227 -12.40 18.43 -6.76
CA GLY A 227 -11.74 18.24 -8.07
C GLY A 227 -10.84 17.00 -8.28
N GLY A 228 -10.82 16.06 -7.32
CA GLY A 228 -10.13 14.77 -7.43
C GLY A 228 -8.61 14.87 -7.56
N SER A 229 -7.96 13.78 -7.99
CA SER A 229 -6.49 13.69 -8.12
C SER A 229 -5.88 14.77 -9.02
N SER A 230 -6.65 15.29 -9.97
CA SER A 230 -6.26 16.37 -10.87
C SER A 230 -6.16 17.72 -10.16
N ALA A 231 -7.07 18.04 -9.23
CA ALA A 231 -7.04 19.28 -8.48
C ALA A 231 -5.93 19.31 -7.40
N ILE A 232 -5.61 18.16 -6.81
CA ILE A 232 -4.50 18.03 -5.86
C ILE A 232 -3.15 18.32 -6.54
N VAL A 233 -3.01 17.88 -7.78
CA VAL A 233 -1.78 18.02 -8.58
C VAL A 233 -1.70 19.38 -9.27
N ALA A 234 -2.82 20.10 -9.42
CA ALA A 234 -2.84 21.47 -9.94
C ALA A 234 -2.08 22.46 -9.04
N ASN A 235 -1.99 22.20 -7.73
CA ASN A 235 -1.22 23.02 -6.81
C ASN A 235 0.28 22.66 -6.80
N ILE A 236 1.00 23.11 -7.83
CA ILE A 236 2.45 22.88 -7.99
C ILE A 236 3.33 23.61 -6.95
N SER A 237 2.74 24.47 -6.12
CA SER A 237 3.44 25.15 -5.02
C SER A 237 3.72 24.24 -3.83
N GLU A 238 2.96 23.15 -3.68
CA GLU A 238 3.13 22.19 -2.59
C GLU A 238 4.39 21.34 -2.75
N LYS A 239 4.95 20.91 -1.60
CA LYS A 239 6.06 19.95 -1.60
C LYS A 239 5.55 18.61 -2.18
N PRO A 240 6.30 17.94 -3.08
CA PRO A 240 5.86 16.70 -3.72
C PRO A 240 5.45 15.59 -2.74
N ILE A 241 6.07 15.56 -1.55
CA ILE A 241 5.75 14.58 -0.50
C ILE A 241 4.35 14.78 0.09
N VAL A 242 3.89 16.03 0.19
CA VAL A 242 2.54 16.37 0.66
C VAL A 242 1.51 15.95 -0.38
N VAL A 243 1.78 16.22 -1.66
CA VAL A 243 0.95 15.74 -2.77
C VAL A 243 0.89 14.20 -2.79
N ALA A 244 2.03 13.53 -2.61
CA ALA A 244 2.09 12.06 -2.56
C ALA A 244 1.24 11.49 -1.42
N ALA A 245 1.31 12.10 -0.22
CA ALA A 245 0.48 11.71 0.92
C ALA A 245 -1.01 11.90 0.60
N LYS A 246 -1.40 13.06 0.07
CA LYS A 246 -2.79 13.35 -0.34
C LYS A 246 -3.32 12.37 -1.38
N LEU A 247 -2.51 12.05 -2.41
CA LEU A 247 -2.87 11.07 -3.43
C LEU A 247 -3.01 9.66 -2.86
N GLN A 248 -2.05 9.22 -2.04
CA GLN A 248 -2.12 7.92 -1.41
C GLN A 248 -3.39 7.77 -0.58
N ALA A 249 -3.69 8.81 0.19
CA ALA A 249 -4.80 8.88 1.10
C ALA A 249 -6.16 8.75 0.37
N MET A 250 -6.26 9.12 -0.92
CA MET A 250 -7.42 8.86 -1.79
C MET A 250 -7.48 7.46 -2.43
N SER A 251 -6.51 6.58 -2.17
CA SER A 251 -6.50 5.25 -2.77
C SER A 251 -7.77 4.48 -2.37
N PRO A 252 -8.44 3.79 -3.32
CA PRO A 252 -9.61 2.97 -3.03
C PRO A 252 -9.39 1.94 -1.91
N LYS A 253 -8.15 1.48 -1.71
CA LYS A 253 -7.78 0.58 -0.59
C LYS A 253 -8.15 1.19 0.77
N TYR A 254 -7.94 2.49 0.97
CA TYR A 254 -8.28 3.16 2.25
C TYR A 254 -9.79 3.33 2.50
N HIS A 255 -10.62 3.04 1.50
CA HIS A 255 -12.08 3.02 1.61
C HIS A 255 -12.66 1.61 1.50
N SER A 256 -11.82 0.57 1.37
CA SER A 256 -12.31 -0.80 1.28
C SER A 256 -12.82 -1.26 2.65
N VAL A 257 -14.05 -1.79 2.67
CA VAL A 257 -14.68 -2.37 3.86
C VAL A 257 -13.79 -3.45 4.47
N MET A 258 -13.03 -4.16 3.63
CA MET A 258 -12.09 -5.20 4.05
C MET A 258 -11.02 -4.68 5.02
N ASN A 259 -10.65 -3.40 4.92
CA ASN A 259 -9.65 -2.83 5.83
C ASN A 259 -10.24 -2.35 7.15
N HIS A 260 -11.54 -2.07 7.19
CA HIS A 260 -12.22 -1.64 8.41
C HIS A 260 -12.81 -2.80 9.20
N ILE A 261 -13.04 -3.96 8.58
CA ILE A 261 -13.60 -5.13 9.28
C ILE A 261 -12.70 -5.64 10.42
N ARG A 262 -11.43 -5.24 10.41
CA ARG A 262 -10.44 -5.62 11.44
C ARG A 262 -10.87 -5.22 12.84
N ILE A 263 -11.58 -4.11 13.01
CA ILE A 263 -12.06 -3.69 14.33
C ILE A 263 -13.12 -4.66 14.90
N HIS A 264 -13.73 -5.48 14.05
CA HIS A 264 -14.76 -6.44 14.39
C HIS A 264 -14.23 -7.87 14.58
N LEU A 265 -12.91 -8.06 14.67
CA LEU A 265 -12.33 -9.39 14.88
C LEU A 265 -12.93 -10.14 16.08
N PRO A 266 -13.17 -9.50 17.24
CA PRO A 266 -13.83 -10.16 18.37
C PRO A 266 -15.25 -10.67 18.06
N GLU A 267 -16.02 -9.94 17.27
CA GLU A 267 -17.39 -10.30 16.86
C GLU A 267 -17.42 -11.32 15.71
N LEU A 268 -16.41 -11.28 14.82
CA LEU A 268 -16.24 -12.25 13.75
C LEU A 268 -15.83 -13.63 14.28
N PHE A 269 -15.03 -13.66 15.34
CA PHE A 269 -14.45 -14.87 15.93
C PHE A 269 -14.71 -14.95 17.44
N PRO A 270 -15.98 -15.10 17.87
CA PRO A 270 -16.34 -15.08 19.28
C PRO A 270 -15.77 -16.26 20.07
N SER A 271 -15.49 -17.39 19.41
CA SER A 271 -14.96 -18.61 20.04
C SER A 271 -13.44 -18.71 20.07
N LEU A 272 -12.73 -17.77 19.44
CA LEU A 272 -11.27 -17.77 19.39
C LEU A 272 -10.68 -16.78 20.40
N ASN A 273 -9.54 -17.15 20.97
CA ASN A 273 -8.86 -16.34 21.99
C ASN A 273 -7.73 -15.50 21.41
N LYS A 274 -7.00 -16.03 20.42
CA LYS A 274 -5.85 -15.36 19.79
C LYS A 274 -5.83 -15.68 18.31
N ILE A 275 -5.56 -14.67 17.48
CA ILE A 275 -5.45 -14.80 16.01
C ILE A 275 -4.29 -13.95 15.48
N VAL A 276 -3.78 -14.30 14.30
CA VAL A 276 -2.85 -13.44 13.55
C VAL A 276 -3.58 -12.87 12.33
N PHE A 277 -3.68 -11.56 12.24
CA PHE A 277 -4.27 -10.87 11.10
C PHE A 277 -3.21 -10.57 10.05
N LEU A 278 -3.49 -10.85 8.78
CA LEU A 278 -2.61 -10.67 7.63
C LEU A 278 -3.26 -9.75 6.58
N ASP A 279 -2.49 -8.80 6.07
CA ASP A 279 -2.86 -7.99 4.90
C ASP A 279 -2.72 -8.79 3.60
N ASP A 280 -3.41 -8.36 2.54
CA ASP A 280 -3.36 -9.02 1.23
C ASP A 280 -2.09 -8.70 0.41
N ASP A 281 -1.34 -7.68 0.80
CA ASP A 281 -0.08 -7.23 0.20
C ASP A 281 1.15 -7.66 1.02
N ILE A 282 1.07 -8.79 1.72
CA ILE A 282 2.22 -9.39 2.40
C ILE A 282 2.69 -10.68 1.73
N VAL A 283 3.89 -11.11 2.09
CA VAL A 283 4.42 -12.45 1.81
C VAL A 283 5.00 -12.98 3.11
N VAL A 284 4.60 -14.19 3.49
CA VAL A 284 5.18 -14.94 4.60
C VAL A 284 6.42 -15.68 4.10
N GLN A 285 7.53 -15.56 4.82
CA GLN A 285 8.84 -16.14 4.47
C GLN A 285 9.39 -17.07 5.54
N ALA A 286 8.73 -17.15 6.71
CA ALA A 286 9.11 -18.03 7.81
C ALA A 286 7.88 -18.53 8.56
N ASP A 287 8.07 -19.57 9.37
CA ASP A 287 7.02 -20.13 10.20
C ASP A 287 6.52 -19.10 11.23
N LEU A 288 5.19 -18.92 11.28
CA LEU A 288 4.55 -17.92 12.13
C LEU A 288 3.99 -18.49 13.44
N SER A 289 4.10 -19.80 13.66
CA SER A 289 3.62 -20.44 14.89
C SER A 289 4.21 -19.82 16.19
N PRO A 290 5.48 -19.36 16.25
CA PRO A 290 6.02 -18.78 17.48
C PRO A 290 5.39 -17.44 17.87
N LEU A 291 4.55 -16.83 17.01
CA LEU A 291 3.77 -15.65 17.38
C LEU A 291 2.77 -15.95 18.51
N TRP A 292 2.28 -17.19 18.63
CA TRP A 292 1.35 -17.57 19.71
C TRP A 292 2.02 -17.59 21.08
N ASP A 293 3.32 -17.85 21.14
CA ASP A 293 4.12 -17.93 22.36
C ASP A 293 4.55 -16.56 22.90
N ILE A 294 4.33 -15.50 22.11
CA ILE A 294 4.62 -14.13 22.56
C ILE A 294 3.62 -13.73 23.65
N ASP A 295 4.15 -13.45 24.85
CA ASP A 295 3.40 -12.84 25.94
C ASP A 295 3.14 -11.36 25.63
N LEU A 296 1.87 -11.02 25.36
CA LEU A 296 1.44 -9.65 25.10
C LEU A 296 1.33 -8.80 26.39
N GLN A 297 1.64 -9.36 27.56
CA GLN A 297 1.62 -8.64 28.85
C GLN A 297 0.26 -7.98 29.14
N GLY A 298 -0.82 -8.71 28.85
CA GLY A 298 -2.20 -8.24 28.98
C GLY A 298 -2.62 -7.18 27.95
N LYS A 299 -1.79 -6.87 26.94
CA LYS A 299 -2.16 -6.02 25.81
C LYS A 299 -2.91 -6.81 24.75
N VAL A 300 -3.65 -6.09 23.91
CA VAL A 300 -4.54 -6.69 22.92
C VAL A 300 -3.82 -6.97 21.60
N ASN A 301 -2.91 -6.08 21.19
CA ASN A 301 -2.27 -6.14 19.88
C ASN A 301 -0.75 -6.32 20.02
N GLY A 302 -0.19 -7.36 19.40
CA GLY A 302 1.24 -7.49 19.15
C GLY A 302 1.62 -6.88 17.79
N ALA A 303 2.42 -5.82 17.80
CA ALA A 303 2.77 -5.09 16.57
C ALA A 303 4.21 -4.58 16.55
N VAL A 304 4.80 -4.46 15.36
CA VAL A 304 6.12 -3.85 15.17
C VAL A 304 6.02 -2.33 15.24
N GLU A 305 6.88 -1.69 16.02
CA GLU A 305 6.98 -0.23 16.05
C GLU A 305 7.57 0.34 14.76
N THR A 306 7.03 1.46 14.31
CA THR A 306 7.46 2.15 13.08
C THR A 306 8.21 3.44 13.36
N CYS A 307 8.65 3.70 14.58
CA CYS A 307 9.51 4.86 14.92
C CYS A 307 10.98 4.47 15.14
N ARG A 308 11.31 3.17 15.08
CA ARG A 308 12.66 2.65 15.26
C ARG A 308 13.15 2.09 13.93
N GLY A 309 14.06 2.81 13.28
CA GLY A 309 14.71 2.37 12.06
C GLY A 309 15.50 3.48 11.40
N ALA A 310 16.50 3.11 10.61
CA ALA A 310 17.30 4.08 9.84
C ALA A 310 16.51 4.72 8.68
N ASP A 311 15.41 4.07 8.27
CA ASP A 311 14.56 4.56 7.19
C ASP A 311 13.58 5.65 7.68
N LYS A 312 13.74 6.85 7.11
CA LYS A 312 12.88 8.02 7.37
C LYS A 312 11.50 7.92 6.71
N PHE A 313 11.35 7.10 5.67
CA PHE A 313 10.13 7.01 4.88
C PHE A 313 9.10 6.05 5.48
N VAL A 314 9.55 4.96 6.11
CA VAL A 314 8.66 3.90 6.60
C VAL A 314 8.82 3.65 8.10
N MET A 315 10.05 3.63 8.62
CA MET A 315 10.38 3.22 10.01
C MET A 315 10.72 4.39 10.95
N SER A 316 10.33 5.63 10.59
CA SER A 316 10.45 6.85 11.42
C SER A 316 9.11 7.58 11.60
N LYS A 317 8.03 6.83 11.84
CA LYS A 317 6.66 7.34 12.00
C LYS A 317 6.25 7.38 13.47
N ARG A 318 5.74 8.54 13.86
CA ARG A 318 5.15 8.85 15.16
C ARG A 318 3.71 9.30 14.96
N LEU A 319 2.94 9.47 16.04
CA LEU A 319 1.54 9.90 15.92
C LEU A 319 1.37 11.20 15.13
N LYS A 320 2.30 12.16 15.25
CA LYS A 320 2.28 13.42 14.46
C LYS A 320 2.34 13.25 12.95
N ASN A 321 2.74 12.07 12.47
CA ASN A 321 2.73 11.78 11.04
C ASN A 321 1.35 11.37 10.53
N TYR A 322 0.42 11.00 11.43
CA TYR A 322 -0.90 10.46 11.10
C TYR A 322 -2.04 11.35 11.59
N LEU A 323 -1.87 12.01 12.75
CA LEU A 323 -2.90 12.81 13.40
C LEU A 323 -2.60 14.32 13.26
N ASN A 324 -3.66 15.13 13.22
CA ASN A 324 -3.57 16.57 13.13
C ASN A 324 -3.44 17.21 14.53
N PHE A 325 -2.20 17.37 15.00
CA PHE A 325 -1.91 17.98 16.31
C PHE A 325 -2.19 19.49 16.40
N SER A 326 -2.58 20.14 15.30
CA SER A 326 -3.12 21.51 15.36
C SER A 326 -4.56 21.55 15.88
N HIS A 327 -5.24 20.39 15.93
CA HIS A 327 -6.62 20.30 16.39
C HIS A 327 -6.67 19.97 17.90
N PRO A 328 -7.41 20.75 18.74
CA PRO A 328 -7.46 20.56 20.19
C PRO A 328 -7.80 19.13 20.63
N LEU A 329 -8.84 18.52 20.01
CA LEU A 329 -9.21 17.12 20.31
C LEU A 329 -8.02 16.15 20.23
N ILE A 330 -7.08 16.35 19.29
CA ILE A 330 -5.90 15.49 19.14
C ILE A 330 -4.80 15.90 20.12
N SER A 331 -4.46 17.19 20.20
CA SER A 331 -3.36 17.67 21.06
C SER A 331 -3.62 17.44 22.54
N ASP A 332 -4.87 17.47 22.97
CA ASP A 332 -5.27 17.31 24.36
C ASP A 332 -5.32 15.82 24.76
N SER A 333 -5.42 14.91 23.79
CA SER A 333 -5.60 13.46 24.01
C SER A 333 -4.32 12.63 23.81
N PHE A 334 -3.39 13.08 22.97
CA PHE A 334 -2.22 12.29 22.55
C PHE A 334 -0.95 13.13 22.57
N ALA A 335 0.21 12.49 22.69
CA ALA A 335 1.48 13.18 22.49
C ALA A 335 2.03 12.98 21.05
N PRO A 336 2.53 14.06 20.41
CA PRO A 336 2.96 14.04 19.00
C PRO A 336 4.14 13.09 18.75
N ASP A 337 4.98 12.89 19.76
CA ASP A 337 6.19 12.09 19.66
C ASP A 337 5.99 10.63 20.07
N GLU A 338 4.77 10.19 20.39
CA GLU A 338 4.51 8.77 20.63
C GLU A 338 4.75 7.93 19.38
N CYS A 339 5.29 6.73 19.59
CA CYS A 339 5.63 5.81 18.51
C CYS A 339 4.36 5.29 17.83
N ALA A 340 4.33 5.32 16.49
CA ALA A 340 3.30 4.61 15.76
C ALA A 340 3.72 3.14 15.57
N TRP A 341 2.75 2.27 15.32
CA TRP A 341 2.97 0.86 15.06
C TRP A 341 2.46 0.44 13.68
N ALA A 342 2.98 -0.67 13.19
CA ALA A 342 2.70 -1.23 11.88
C ALA A 342 1.41 -2.04 11.90
N TYR A 343 0.52 -1.72 10.96
CA TYR A 343 -0.66 -2.53 10.68
C TYR A 343 -0.40 -3.36 9.42
N GLY A 344 -0.81 -4.63 9.45
CA GLY A 344 -0.87 -5.53 8.30
C GLY A 344 -0.23 -6.89 8.53
N MET A 345 0.44 -7.05 9.67
CA MET A 345 0.63 -8.33 10.32
C MET A 345 0.60 -8.06 11.82
N ASN A 346 -0.41 -8.59 12.50
CA ASN A 346 -0.67 -8.26 13.90
C ASN A 346 -1.20 -9.47 14.64
N ILE A 347 -0.74 -9.65 15.87
CA ILE A 347 -1.27 -10.64 16.80
C ILE A 347 -2.40 -9.96 17.56
N PHE A 348 -3.59 -10.55 17.60
CA PHE A 348 -4.68 -10.03 18.41
C PHE A 348 -5.12 -11.07 19.43
N ASP A 349 -5.02 -10.69 20.71
CA ASP A 349 -5.68 -11.39 21.81
C ASP A 349 -7.12 -10.90 21.89
N LEU A 350 -8.03 -11.71 21.34
CA LEU A 350 -9.45 -11.43 21.28
C LEU A 350 -10.11 -11.52 22.66
N ASP A 351 -9.59 -12.35 23.57
CA ASP A 351 -10.07 -12.44 24.94
C ASP A 351 -9.78 -11.16 25.73
N ALA A 352 -8.58 -10.63 25.60
CA ALA A 352 -8.22 -9.33 26.14
C ALA A 352 -9.04 -8.22 25.45
N TRP A 353 -9.19 -8.27 24.13
CA TRP A 353 -9.95 -7.26 23.38
C TRP A 353 -11.39 -7.14 23.88
N ARG A 354 -12.10 -8.27 24.04
CA ARG A 354 -13.49 -8.31 24.52
C ARG A 354 -13.69 -7.65 25.89
N LYS A 355 -12.63 -7.50 26.69
CA LYS A 355 -12.64 -6.87 28.03
C LYS A 355 -12.28 -5.38 27.99
N THR A 356 -12.11 -4.80 26.80
CA THR A 356 -11.72 -3.39 26.60
C THR A 356 -12.78 -2.62 25.82
N ASN A 357 -12.63 -1.29 25.79
CA ASN A 357 -13.49 -0.40 25.01
C ASN A 357 -12.92 -0.07 23.62
N ILE A 358 -11.91 -0.79 23.12
CA ILE A 358 -11.19 -0.46 21.87
C ILE A 358 -12.15 -0.26 20.69
N SER A 359 -13.09 -1.18 20.47
CA SER A 359 -14.04 -1.08 19.35
C SER A 359 -14.97 0.13 19.50
N LEU A 360 -15.43 0.41 20.72
CA LEU A 360 -16.24 1.60 21.02
C LEU A 360 -15.46 2.89 20.80
N THR A 361 -14.22 2.97 21.29
CA THR A 361 -13.32 4.10 21.09
C THR A 361 -13.08 4.35 19.60
N TYR A 362 -12.86 3.28 18.82
CA TYR A 362 -12.73 3.39 17.37
C TYR A 362 -13.94 4.08 16.74
N TYR A 363 -15.17 3.65 17.04
CA TYR A 363 -16.39 4.26 16.49
C TYR A 363 -16.56 5.72 16.92
N GLN A 364 -16.32 6.01 18.20
CA GLN A 364 -16.44 7.37 18.73
C GLN A 364 -15.48 8.33 18.03
N TRP A 365 -14.23 7.92 17.80
CA TRP A 365 -13.26 8.76 17.11
C TRP A 365 -13.56 8.90 15.62
N MET A 366 -14.04 7.84 14.95
CA MET A 366 -14.54 7.95 13.58
C MET A 366 -15.67 8.98 13.47
N GLN A 367 -16.62 8.96 14.41
CA GLN A 367 -17.72 9.92 14.48
C GLN A 367 -17.22 11.34 14.75
N LYS A 368 -16.32 11.55 15.71
CA LYS A 368 -15.69 12.86 15.97
C LYS A 368 -14.96 13.40 14.74
N ASN A 369 -14.28 12.55 13.98
CA ASN A 369 -13.61 12.97 12.77
C ASN A 369 -14.60 13.43 11.70
N LEU A 370 -15.74 12.74 11.55
CA LEU A 370 -16.83 13.16 10.66
C LEU A 370 -17.42 14.51 11.09
N GLU A 371 -17.67 14.70 12.38
CA GLU A 371 -18.17 15.96 12.94
C GLU A 371 -17.19 17.12 12.81
N SER A 372 -15.90 16.80 12.67
CA SER A 372 -14.82 17.77 12.49
C SER A 372 -14.43 17.95 11.02
N ASP A 373 -15.33 17.67 10.07
CA ASP A 373 -15.09 17.76 8.61
C ASP A 373 -13.84 16.99 8.15
N LEU A 374 -13.59 15.83 8.76
CA LEU A 374 -12.43 14.96 8.49
C LEU A 374 -11.07 15.63 8.77
N SER A 375 -11.03 16.55 9.74
CA SER A 375 -9.81 17.32 10.05
C SER A 375 -8.91 16.71 11.12
N LEU A 376 -9.35 15.68 11.86
CA LEU A 376 -8.56 15.09 12.96
C LEU A 376 -7.39 14.24 12.45
N TRP A 377 -7.59 13.60 11.32
CA TRP A 377 -6.54 12.98 10.51
C TRP A 377 -7.00 13.01 9.06
N GLN A 378 -6.05 12.97 8.13
CA GLN A 378 -6.41 13.10 6.73
C GLN A 378 -7.22 11.88 6.26
N LEU A 379 -6.62 10.70 6.08
CA LEU A 379 -7.33 9.54 5.51
C LEU A 379 -6.70 8.20 5.99
N GLY A 380 -7.42 7.10 5.81
CA GLY A 380 -6.95 5.73 6.07
C GLY A 380 -7.47 5.07 7.36
N THR A 381 -7.25 3.76 7.47
CA THR A 381 -7.68 2.92 8.61
C THR A 381 -6.68 2.90 9.76
N LEU A 382 -5.41 3.21 9.47
CA LEU A 382 -4.35 3.23 10.48
C LEU A 382 -4.57 4.32 11.54
N PRO A 383 -4.85 5.60 11.22
CA PRO A 383 -5.05 6.63 12.24
C PRO A 383 -6.12 6.28 13.31
N PRO A 384 -7.35 5.86 12.97
CA PRO A 384 -8.32 5.47 13.98
C PRO A 384 -7.90 4.19 14.73
N GLY A 385 -7.12 3.30 14.11
CA GLY A 385 -6.49 2.16 14.80
C GLY A 385 -5.44 2.60 15.83
N LEU A 386 -4.54 3.52 15.48
CA LEU A 386 -3.54 4.06 16.41
C LEU A 386 -4.20 4.68 17.65
N ILE A 387 -5.32 5.37 17.45
CA ILE A 387 -6.12 5.96 18.52
C ILE A 387 -6.81 4.87 19.36
N ALA A 388 -7.53 3.95 18.73
CA ALA A 388 -8.34 2.96 19.44
C ALA A 388 -7.49 1.99 20.26
N PHE A 389 -6.31 1.63 19.75
CA PHE A 389 -5.36 0.74 20.43
C PHE A 389 -4.35 1.49 21.31
N HIS A 390 -4.53 2.79 21.54
CA HIS A 390 -3.64 3.55 22.40
C HIS A 390 -3.57 2.90 23.80
N GLY A 391 -2.36 2.62 24.28
CA GLY A 391 -2.15 1.89 25.54
C GLY A 391 -2.44 0.38 25.50
N HIS A 392 -2.88 -0.18 24.36
CA HIS A 392 -3.27 -1.59 24.19
C HIS A 392 -2.36 -2.39 23.24
N VAL A 393 -1.18 -1.84 22.91
CA VAL A 393 -0.20 -2.49 22.02
C VAL A 393 1.02 -2.97 22.80
N HIS A 394 1.43 -4.20 22.55
CA HIS A 394 2.73 -4.75 22.93
C HIS A 394 3.66 -4.76 21.71
N VAL A 395 4.88 -4.26 21.90
CA VAL A 395 5.86 -4.13 20.82
C VAL A 395 6.56 -5.45 20.60
N ILE A 396 6.48 -5.99 19.38
CA ILE A 396 7.18 -7.22 18.99
C ILE A 396 8.43 -6.91 18.16
N ASN A 397 9.32 -7.90 18.06
CA ASN A 397 10.58 -7.77 17.32
C ASN A 397 10.33 -7.41 15.84
N SER A 398 11.13 -6.49 15.28
CA SER A 398 11.03 -6.06 13.88
C SER A 398 11.26 -7.17 12.86
N TYR A 399 11.88 -8.28 13.26
CA TYR A 399 11.96 -9.51 12.47
C TYR A 399 10.59 -9.97 11.94
N TRP A 400 9.54 -9.78 12.75
CA TRP A 400 8.22 -10.31 12.42
C TRP A 400 7.55 -9.58 11.26
N HIS A 401 7.76 -8.27 11.11
CA HIS A 401 7.07 -7.47 10.10
C HIS A 401 7.96 -6.40 9.50
N MET A 402 8.41 -6.61 8.27
CA MET A 402 9.15 -5.63 7.49
C MET A 402 8.22 -4.87 6.53
N LEU A 403 8.29 -3.55 6.58
CA LEU A 403 7.48 -2.66 5.77
C LEU A 403 8.33 -1.95 4.70
N GLY A 404 7.65 -1.39 3.71
CA GLY A 404 8.21 -0.39 2.80
C GLY A 404 8.36 -0.84 1.36
N LEU A 405 8.07 -2.10 1.06
CA LEU A 405 8.33 -2.68 -0.24
C LEU A 405 7.45 -2.07 -1.35
N GLY A 406 6.33 -1.42 -1.01
CA GLY A 406 5.51 -0.68 -1.97
C GLY A 406 5.82 0.83 -2.06
N TYR A 407 6.85 1.32 -1.35
CA TYR A 407 7.20 2.74 -1.26
C TYR A 407 8.53 3.11 -1.93
N GLN A 408 9.55 2.27 -1.80
CA GLN A 408 10.92 2.61 -2.21
C GLN A 408 11.69 1.45 -2.85
N GLU A 409 12.62 1.81 -3.74
CA GLU A 409 13.52 0.89 -4.46
C GLU A 409 14.77 0.53 -3.64
N ASN A 410 14.92 1.11 -2.45
CA ASN A 410 16.14 1.01 -1.65
C ASN A 410 16.29 -0.33 -0.90
N THR A 411 15.23 -1.13 -0.89
CA THR A 411 15.18 -2.41 -0.17
C THR A 411 15.79 -3.50 -1.04
N THR A 412 16.88 -4.12 -0.59
CA THR A 412 17.47 -5.26 -1.29
C THR A 412 16.70 -6.56 -1.00
N VAL A 413 16.79 -7.54 -1.90
CA VAL A 413 16.22 -8.88 -1.68
C VAL A 413 16.81 -9.51 -0.41
N ALA A 414 18.12 -9.41 -0.21
CA ALA A 414 18.79 -9.94 0.96
C ALA A 414 18.34 -9.29 2.28
N ASP A 415 17.94 -8.02 2.26
CA ASP A 415 17.36 -7.38 3.44
C ASP A 415 15.92 -7.82 3.68
N ALA A 416 15.13 -7.98 2.60
CA ALA A 416 13.77 -8.47 2.68
C ALA A 416 13.69 -9.91 3.22
N GLU A 417 14.61 -10.79 2.83
CA GLU A 417 14.67 -12.19 3.26
C GLU A 417 15.00 -12.36 4.75
N LYS A 418 15.48 -11.32 5.44
CA LYS A 418 15.75 -11.36 6.89
C LYS A 418 14.50 -11.27 7.76
N ALA A 419 13.34 -10.98 7.18
CA ALA A 419 12.09 -10.81 7.92
C ALA A 419 11.13 -11.99 7.70
N ALA A 420 10.39 -12.37 8.74
CA ALA A 420 9.37 -13.41 8.66
C ALA A 420 8.21 -13.03 7.74
N VAL A 421 7.81 -11.75 7.76
CA VAL A 421 6.77 -11.21 6.88
C VAL A 421 7.26 -9.92 6.24
N ILE A 422 7.18 -9.87 4.90
CA ILE A 422 7.47 -8.66 4.13
C ILE A 422 6.16 -8.05 3.61
N HIS A 423 6.06 -6.73 3.68
CA HIS A 423 4.84 -6.00 3.37
C HIS A 423 5.08 -5.02 2.22
N PHE A 424 4.38 -5.25 1.11
CA PHE A 424 4.30 -4.35 -0.04
C PHE A 424 3.33 -3.17 0.20
N ASN A 425 3.33 -2.63 1.43
CA ASN A 425 2.55 -1.45 1.78
C ASN A 425 3.04 -0.25 0.95
N GLY A 426 2.11 0.60 0.52
CA GLY A 426 2.38 1.68 -0.44
C GLY A 426 1.65 1.48 -1.76
N ARG A 427 2.17 2.06 -2.84
CA ARG A 427 1.50 2.10 -4.16
C ARG A 427 2.03 1.05 -5.13
N ALA A 428 3.31 0.70 -5.03
CA ALA A 428 3.96 -0.28 -5.90
C ALA A 428 3.60 -1.71 -5.48
N LYS A 429 2.35 -2.12 -5.74
CA LYS A 429 1.88 -3.48 -5.45
C LYS A 429 2.50 -4.49 -6.42
N PRO A 430 2.82 -5.71 -5.97
CA PRO A 430 3.54 -6.68 -6.79
C PRO A 430 2.75 -7.18 -8.00
N TRP A 431 1.41 -7.12 -7.95
CA TRP A 431 0.52 -7.43 -9.08
C TRP A 431 0.28 -6.27 -10.04
N LEU A 432 0.99 -5.14 -9.89
CA LEU A 432 0.90 -3.98 -10.77
C LEU A 432 2.18 -3.78 -11.58
N ASP A 433 2.06 -3.14 -12.74
CA ASP A 433 3.21 -2.79 -13.59
C ASP A 433 4.17 -1.79 -12.93
N ILE A 434 3.72 -1.09 -11.90
CA ILE A 434 4.52 -0.14 -11.10
C ILE A 434 5.25 -0.79 -9.93
N ALA A 435 5.18 -2.12 -9.78
CA ALA A 435 5.97 -2.87 -8.81
C ALA A 435 7.46 -2.66 -9.04
N PHE A 436 8.25 -2.68 -7.97
CA PHE A 436 9.71 -2.64 -8.09
C PHE A 436 10.23 -4.00 -8.59
N PRO A 437 10.88 -4.05 -9.77
CA PRO A 437 11.26 -5.31 -10.40
C PRO A 437 12.21 -6.16 -9.56
N GLU A 438 13.07 -5.55 -8.75
CA GLU A 438 14.09 -6.25 -7.96
C GLU A 438 13.48 -7.14 -6.87
N ILE A 439 12.37 -6.70 -6.27
CA ILE A 439 11.72 -7.38 -5.14
C ILE A 439 10.42 -8.10 -5.53
N ARG A 440 9.88 -7.82 -6.72
CA ARG A 440 8.70 -8.53 -7.26
C ARG A 440 8.84 -10.06 -7.27
N PRO A 441 10.02 -10.66 -7.54
CA PRO A 441 10.23 -12.11 -7.45
C PRO A 441 9.88 -12.73 -6.09
N LEU A 442 10.00 -11.96 -4.99
CA LEU A 442 9.64 -12.45 -3.65
C LEU A 442 8.14 -12.77 -3.54
N TRP A 443 7.30 -12.10 -4.34
CA TRP A 443 5.87 -12.32 -4.40
C TRP A 443 5.50 -13.31 -5.52
N THR A 444 6.08 -13.18 -6.71
CA THR A 444 5.72 -14.02 -7.87
C THR A 444 6.17 -15.47 -7.74
N LYS A 445 7.14 -15.78 -6.87
CA LYS A 445 7.55 -17.18 -6.60
C LYS A 445 6.42 -18.05 -6.01
N TYR A 446 5.37 -17.44 -5.45
CA TYR A 446 4.19 -18.14 -4.92
C TYR A 446 3.03 -18.23 -5.92
N LEU A 447 3.26 -17.82 -7.17
CA LEU A 447 2.30 -18.02 -8.26
C LEU A 447 2.75 -19.14 -9.18
N ASP A 448 1.82 -20.04 -9.50
CA ASP A 448 2.01 -20.98 -10.58
C ASP A 448 1.61 -20.33 -11.92
N PHE A 449 2.61 -19.93 -12.71
CA PHE A 449 2.38 -19.35 -14.04
C PHE A 449 1.93 -20.38 -15.10
N SER A 450 1.98 -21.68 -14.78
CA SER A 450 1.42 -22.72 -15.63
C SER A 450 -0.09 -22.91 -15.39
N ASP A 451 -0.63 -22.38 -14.30
CA ASP A 451 -2.06 -22.42 -13.99
C ASP A 451 -2.91 -21.87 -15.14
N ASN A 452 -4.02 -22.54 -15.41
CA ASN A 452 -4.89 -22.22 -16.53
C ASN A 452 -5.52 -20.82 -16.39
N PHE A 453 -5.91 -20.41 -15.19
CA PHE A 453 -6.51 -19.08 -14.97
C PHE A 453 -5.45 -17.98 -15.08
N ILE A 454 -4.29 -18.17 -14.45
CA ILE A 454 -3.16 -17.22 -14.50
C ILE A 454 -2.71 -17.00 -15.95
N ARG A 455 -2.48 -18.09 -16.69
CA ARG A 455 -2.07 -18.05 -18.09
C ARG A 455 -3.14 -17.44 -18.99
N ALA A 456 -4.40 -17.85 -18.85
CA ALA A 456 -5.49 -17.36 -19.69
C ALA A 456 -5.81 -15.88 -19.49
N CYS A 457 -5.46 -15.32 -18.32
CA CYS A 457 -5.60 -13.89 -18.04
C CYS A 457 -4.32 -13.09 -18.26
N ASN A 458 -3.27 -13.70 -18.81
CA ASN A 458 -1.99 -13.04 -19.12
C ASN A 458 -1.39 -12.34 -17.90
N ILE A 459 -1.50 -12.96 -16.73
CA ILE A 459 -0.79 -12.56 -15.52
C ILE A 459 0.66 -13.04 -15.70
N ARG A 460 1.60 -12.11 -15.71
CA ARG A 460 3.02 -12.35 -16.03
C ARG A 460 3.91 -12.24 -14.80
N PRO A 461 5.03 -12.98 -14.77
CA PRO A 461 6.05 -12.85 -13.73
C PRO A 461 6.56 -11.42 -13.61
#